data_AF-A0A7S1WNJ2-F1
#
_entry.id   AF-A0A7S1WNJ2-F1
#
_cell.length_a   1.000
_cell.length_b   1.000
_cell.length_c   1.000
_cell.angle_alpha   90.00
_cell.angle_beta   90.00
_cell.angle_gamma   90.00
#
_symmetry.space_group_name_H-M   'P 1'
#
loop_
_entity.id
_entity.type
_entity.pdbx_description
1 polymer ?
#
loop_
_entity_poly.entity_id
_entity_poly.type
_entity_poly.pdbx_seq_one_letter_code
_entity_poly.pdbx_strand_id
1 'polypeptide(L)'
;SSPVAYGSQYARREYTTMALLGNALRYSVDLSKVGCGCNAQLHLVPMRKNRKESKCGDYYCGHGWQHCGVSCAEIGVQDANQYAWSSSLHMEGDAKGSSIGYGGGDSVNGRRDWNDGQYGPGASCIDTTWPFRVEAKFPVSSDGDLEAMQITLT
;
A
#
# COMPACT_ATOMS: atom_id res chain seq x y z
N SER A 1 -10.23 0.79 17.41
CA SER A 1 -11.12 0.43 16.31
C SER A 1 -10.47 0.87 15.01
N SER A 2 -9.99 -0.06 14.19
CA SER A 2 -9.42 0.24 12.88
C SER A 2 -10.55 0.55 11.90
N PRO A 3 -10.54 1.72 11.22
CA PRO A 3 -11.55 2.05 10.23
C PRO A 3 -11.13 1.45 8.88
N VAL A 4 -11.02 0.11 8.80
CA VAL A 4 -11.00 -0.51 7.48
C VAL A 4 -12.46 -0.67 7.08
N ALA A 5 -12.87 0.06 6.05
CA ALA A 5 -14.26 0.10 5.59
C ALA A 5 -14.62 -1.20 4.84
N TYR A 6 -14.76 -2.29 5.59
CA TYR A 6 -15.34 -3.53 5.10
C TYR A 6 -16.87 -3.50 5.27
N GLY A 7 -17.63 -4.04 4.31
CA GLY A 7 -19.09 -4.17 4.43
C GLY A 7 -19.89 -2.92 4.06
N SER A 8 -19.32 -1.98 3.31
CA SER A 8 -20.11 -0.92 2.68
C SER A 8 -20.94 -1.48 1.52
N GLN A 9 -22.25 -1.18 1.47
CA GLN A 9 -23.18 -1.58 0.39
C GLN A 9 -22.91 -0.91 -0.97
N TYR A 10 -21.71 -0.39 -1.21
CA TYR A 10 -21.39 0.25 -2.47
C TYR A 10 -21.37 -0.79 -3.59
N ALA A 11 -22.18 -0.56 -4.62
CA ALA A 11 -22.10 -1.31 -5.85
C ALA A 11 -20.73 -1.08 -6.48
N ARG A 12 -20.17 -2.09 -7.16
CA ARG A 12 -18.85 -1.98 -7.79
C ARG A 12 -18.68 -0.71 -8.64
N ARG A 13 -19.75 -0.23 -9.29
CA ARG A 13 -19.75 0.96 -10.16
C ARG A 13 -19.58 2.29 -9.42
N GLU A 14 -19.68 2.29 -8.10
CA GLU A 14 -19.50 3.47 -7.25
C GLU A 14 -18.03 3.72 -6.91
N TYR A 15 -17.17 2.70 -7.03
CA TYR A 15 -15.73 2.87 -6.86
C TYR A 15 -15.10 3.58 -8.06
N THR A 16 -14.21 4.53 -7.76
CA THR A 16 -13.39 5.23 -8.75
C THR A 16 -12.29 4.32 -9.30
N THR A 17 -12.07 4.39 -10.61
CA THR A 17 -10.87 3.85 -11.25
C THR A 17 -9.81 4.92 -11.39
N MET A 18 -8.60 4.63 -10.92
CA MET A 18 -7.45 5.52 -11.07
C MET A 18 -6.59 5.04 -12.24
N ALA A 19 -6.37 5.91 -13.24
CA ALA A 19 -5.47 5.62 -14.37
C ALA A 19 -4.03 5.98 -13.96
N LEU A 20 -3.33 5.03 -13.34
CA LEU A 20 -2.02 5.27 -12.74
C LEU A 20 -0.83 4.87 -13.61
N LEU A 21 -1.01 3.97 -14.58
CA LEU A 21 0.05 3.62 -15.53
C LEU A 21 0.56 4.87 -16.25
N GLY A 22 1.88 5.05 -16.28
CA GLY A 22 2.56 6.24 -16.81
C GLY A 22 2.37 7.51 -15.97
N ASN A 23 1.75 7.42 -14.80
CA ASN A 23 1.40 8.55 -13.93
C ASN A 23 1.97 8.36 -12.51
N ALA A 24 1.66 9.32 -11.64
CA ALA A 24 2.04 9.30 -10.24
C ALA A 24 0.87 9.65 -9.32
N LEU A 25 0.72 8.88 -8.24
CA LEU A 25 -0.14 9.21 -7.11
C LEU A 25 0.68 10.01 -6.09
N ARG A 26 0.16 11.17 -5.65
CA ARG A 26 0.81 12.02 -4.65
C ARG A 26 -0.14 12.35 -3.52
N TYR A 27 0.35 12.29 -2.29
CA TYR A 27 -0.41 12.68 -1.11
C TYR A 27 0.54 13.11 0.02
N SER A 28 -0.02 13.79 1.02
CA SER A 28 0.67 14.09 2.28
C SER A 28 0.16 13.14 3.36
N VAL A 29 1.05 12.72 4.24
CA VAL A 29 0.73 11.85 5.38
C VAL A 29 1.35 12.42 6.65
N ASP A 30 0.62 12.29 7.76
CA ASP A 30 1.10 12.58 9.10
C ASP A 30 1.12 11.29 9.91
N LEU A 31 2.32 10.77 10.18
CA LEU A 31 2.52 9.56 10.97
C LEU A 31 2.91 9.86 12.42
N SER A 32 2.90 11.12 12.86
CA SER A 32 3.39 11.56 14.18
C SER A 32 2.73 10.86 15.38
N LYS A 33 1.57 10.24 15.16
CA LYS A 33 0.79 9.51 16.18
C LYS A 33 0.60 8.02 15.86
N VAL A 34 1.30 7.50 14.86
CA VAL A 34 1.21 6.09 14.46
C VAL A 34 2.43 5.35 15.03
N GLY A 35 2.33 4.93 16.28
CA GLY A 35 3.40 4.24 17.00
C GLY A 35 3.55 2.75 16.64
N CYS A 36 4.42 2.05 17.38
CA CYS A 36 4.64 0.61 17.24
C CYS A 36 3.33 -0.19 17.37
N GLY A 37 3.19 -1.24 16.55
CA GLY A 37 1.98 -2.09 16.52
C GLY A 37 0.81 -1.51 15.73
N CYS A 38 0.87 -0.24 15.34
CA CYS A 38 -0.08 0.39 14.43
C CYS A 38 0.40 0.30 12.97
N ASN A 39 -0.56 0.33 12.04
CA ASN A 39 -0.31 0.42 10.60
C ASN A 39 -1.30 1.41 9.98
N ALA A 40 -0.78 2.50 9.42
CA ALA A 40 -1.53 3.43 8.59
C ALA A 40 -1.39 3.03 7.12
N GLN A 41 -2.44 2.39 6.58
CA GLN A 41 -2.39 1.75 5.28
C GLN A 41 -3.08 2.57 4.18
N LEU A 42 -2.45 2.60 2.99
CA LEU A 42 -3.07 2.98 1.73
C LEU A 42 -2.76 1.90 0.68
N HIS A 43 -3.80 1.25 0.16
CA HIS A 43 -3.69 0.25 -0.89
C HIS A 43 -4.74 0.47 -1.99
N LEU A 44 -4.48 -0.09 -3.16
CA LEU A 44 -5.35 -0.02 -4.32
C LEU A 44 -5.71 -1.42 -4.79
N VAL A 45 -7.00 -1.64 -5.00
CA VAL A 45 -7.58 -2.92 -5.44
C VAL A 45 -8.62 -2.68 -6.55
N PRO A 46 -8.77 -3.59 -7.53
CA PRO A 46 -9.62 -3.40 -8.70
C PRO A 46 -11.12 -3.62 -8.43
N MET A 47 -11.67 -3.07 -7.35
CA MET A 47 -13.05 -3.30 -6.89
C MET A 47 -14.11 -2.99 -7.97
N ARG A 48 -13.94 -1.89 -8.73
CA ARG A 48 -14.89 -1.54 -9.81
C ARG A 48 -15.01 -2.61 -10.89
N LYS A 49 -13.90 -3.30 -11.17
CA LYS A 49 -13.81 -4.36 -12.18
C LYS A 49 -14.08 -5.75 -11.59
N ASN A 50 -14.00 -5.90 -10.27
CA ASN A 50 -14.34 -7.13 -9.61
C ASN A 50 -15.84 -7.45 -9.77
N ARG A 51 -16.15 -8.64 -10.31
CA ARG A 51 -17.52 -9.13 -10.49
C ARG A 51 -17.90 -10.21 -9.47
N LYS A 52 -16.94 -10.64 -8.65
CA LYS A 52 -17.13 -11.62 -7.59
C LYS A 52 -17.46 -10.85 -6.30
N GLU A 53 -18.68 -11.05 -5.81
CA GLU A 53 -19.06 -10.56 -4.49
C GLU A 53 -18.31 -11.34 -3.42
N SER A 54 -17.82 -10.63 -2.40
CA SER A 54 -17.09 -11.19 -1.28
C SER A 54 -18.05 -11.81 -0.26
N LYS A 55 -17.51 -12.61 0.66
CA LYS A 55 -18.28 -13.15 1.79
C LYS A 55 -18.82 -12.06 2.73
N CYS A 56 -18.40 -10.81 2.56
CA CYS A 56 -18.82 -9.66 3.36
C CYS A 56 -19.89 -8.81 2.66
N GLY A 57 -20.41 -9.25 1.51
CA GLY A 57 -21.49 -8.56 0.79
C GLY A 57 -21.03 -7.30 0.05
N ASP A 58 -19.74 -7.22 -0.28
CA ASP A 58 -19.15 -6.14 -1.06
C ASP A 58 -18.35 -6.69 -2.24
N TYR A 59 -17.74 -5.81 -3.04
CA TYR A 59 -16.86 -6.20 -4.15
C TYR A 59 -15.37 -6.08 -3.80
N TYR A 60 -15.04 -6.06 -2.51
CA TYR A 60 -13.65 -6.05 -2.06
C TYR A 60 -12.94 -7.34 -2.46
N CYS A 61 -11.67 -7.19 -2.83
CA CYS A 61 -10.75 -8.29 -3.07
C CYS A 61 -9.34 -7.79 -2.71
N GLY A 62 -8.41 -8.71 -2.46
CA GLY A 62 -7.01 -8.37 -2.19
C GLY A 62 -6.08 -9.56 -2.40
N HIS A 63 -4.80 -9.41 -2.09
CA HIS A 63 -3.83 -10.49 -2.25
C HIS A 63 -4.06 -11.65 -1.26
N GLY A 64 -4.64 -11.34 -0.09
CA GLY A 64 -4.93 -12.29 0.96
C GLY A 64 -6.36 -12.86 0.89
N TRP A 65 -6.47 -14.19 1.00
CA TRP A 65 -7.75 -14.90 1.22
C TRP A 65 -8.44 -14.54 2.55
N GLN A 66 -7.72 -13.82 3.43
CA GLN A 66 -8.11 -13.51 4.80
C GLN A 66 -9.21 -12.44 4.90
N HIS A 67 -9.44 -11.64 3.83
CA HIS A 67 -10.46 -10.60 3.82
C HIS A 67 -11.60 -10.97 2.88
N CYS A 68 -12.63 -11.62 3.43
CA CYS A 68 -13.88 -11.91 2.73
C CYS A 68 -13.73 -12.83 1.49
N GLY A 69 -12.55 -13.43 1.28
CA GLY A 69 -12.32 -14.62 0.45
C GLY A 69 -12.21 -14.41 -1.06
N VAL A 70 -12.00 -13.19 -1.54
CA VAL A 70 -11.82 -12.92 -2.98
C VAL A 70 -10.39 -12.44 -3.22
N SER A 71 -9.63 -13.22 -4.01
CA SER A 71 -8.27 -12.85 -4.41
C SER A 71 -8.28 -11.96 -5.67
N CYS A 72 -7.40 -10.97 -5.71
CA CYS A 72 -7.08 -10.18 -6.89
C CYS A 72 -5.70 -9.53 -6.74
N ALA A 73 -5.23 -8.87 -7.81
CA ALA A 73 -4.03 -8.05 -7.74
C ALA A 73 -4.23 -6.87 -6.78
N GLU A 74 -3.17 -6.52 -6.04
CA GLU A 74 -3.16 -5.46 -5.04
C GLU A 74 -1.88 -4.65 -5.13
N ILE A 75 -2.01 -3.33 -5.02
CA ILE A 75 -0.89 -2.40 -4.89
C ILE A 75 -0.94 -1.84 -3.46
N GLY A 76 -0.05 -2.31 -2.60
CA GLY A 76 0.18 -1.71 -1.28
C GLY A 76 1.07 -0.48 -1.44
N VAL A 77 0.48 0.70 -1.56
CA VAL A 77 1.25 1.95 -1.69
C VAL A 77 1.98 2.26 -0.38
N GLN A 78 1.29 2.07 0.75
CA GLN A 78 1.84 2.34 2.07
C GLN A 78 1.27 1.35 3.10
N ASP A 79 2.17 0.69 3.80
CA ASP A 79 1.99 0.05 5.10
C ASP A 79 3.04 0.66 6.04
N ALA A 80 2.65 1.62 6.87
CA ALA A 80 3.61 2.43 7.60
C ALA A 80 3.19 2.84 9.00
N ASN A 81 4.21 3.07 9.82
CA ASN A 81 4.15 3.77 11.10
C ASN A 81 5.42 4.62 11.24
N GLN A 82 5.65 5.22 12.40
CA GLN A 82 6.86 6.04 12.62
C GLN A 82 8.18 5.29 12.41
N TYR A 83 8.20 3.96 12.53
CA TYR A 83 9.42 3.16 12.61
C TYR A 83 9.61 2.18 11.45
N ALA A 84 8.62 2.06 10.58
CA ALA A 84 8.65 1.15 9.44
C ALA A 84 7.81 1.69 8.29
N TRP A 85 8.27 1.37 7.08
CA TRP A 85 7.56 1.62 5.84
C TRP A 85 7.64 0.39 4.95
N SER A 86 6.53 0.02 4.33
CA SER A 86 6.48 -1.01 3.32
C SER A 86 5.58 -0.57 2.18
N SER A 87 6.03 -0.84 0.95
CA SER A 87 5.20 -0.79 -0.24
C SER A 87 5.33 -2.12 -0.98
N SER A 88 4.23 -2.66 -1.48
CA SER A 88 4.19 -3.98 -2.12
C SER A 88 3.35 -4.03 -3.39
N LEU A 89 3.70 -4.97 -4.25
CA LEU A 89 2.92 -5.39 -5.41
C LEU A 89 2.59 -6.87 -5.25
N HIS A 90 1.31 -7.20 -5.42
CA HIS A 90 0.83 -8.57 -5.41
C HIS A 90 0.01 -8.84 -6.66
N MET A 91 0.27 -9.98 -7.30
CA MET A 91 -0.60 -10.53 -8.34
C MET A 91 -1.71 -11.38 -7.70
N GLU A 92 -2.78 -11.66 -8.45
CA GLU A 92 -3.82 -12.59 -7.98
C GLU A 92 -3.20 -13.96 -7.65
N GLY A 93 -3.43 -14.45 -6.44
CA GLY A 93 -2.85 -15.70 -5.94
C GLY A 93 -1.38 -15.63 -5.48
N ASP A 94 -0.70 -14.49 -5.64
CA ASP A 94 0.68 -14.31 -5.17
C ASP A 94 0.70 -13.79 -3.72
N ALA A 95 0.75 -14.74 -2.78
CA ALA A 95 0.80 -14.45 -1.37
C ALA A 95 2.11 -13.76 -0.93
N LYS A 96 3.21 -13.92 -1.68
CA LYS A 96 4.51 -13.36 -1.29
C LYS A 96 4.64 -11.92 -1.79
N GLY A 97 4.26 -11.67 -3.03
CA GLY A 97 4.42 -10.39 -3.69
C GLY A 97 5.88 -9.95 -3.81
N SER A 98 6.06 -8.71 -4.27
CA SER A 98 7.32 -7.97 -4.26
C SER A 98 7.17 -6.75 -3.39
N SER A 99 8.18 -6.40 -2.59
CA SER A 99 8.07 -5.26 -1.67
C SER A 99 9.40 -4.57 -1.38
N ILE A 100 9.33 -3.28 -1.09
CA ILE A 100 10.45 -2.41 -0.71
C ILE A 100 10.14 -1.65 0.57
N GLY A 101 11.17 -1.09 1.23
CA GLY A 101 11.03 -0.11 2.30
C GLY A 101 12.01 -0.32 3.45
N TYR A 102 11.53 -0.10 4.68
CA TYR A 102 12.32 -0.18 5.90
C TYR A 102 11.55 -0.83 7.04
N GLY A 103 12.25 -1.63 7.85
CA GLY A 103 11.71 -2.34 9.00
C GLY A 103 11.53 -3.84 8.74
N GLY A 104 10.69 -4.51 9.52
CA GLY A 104 10.65 -5.97 9.57
C GLY A 104 11.74 -6.51 10.50
N GLY A 105 11.29 -7.22 11.54
CA GLY A 105 12.13 -7.65 12.66
C GLY A 105 13.18 -8.70 12.30
N ASP A 106 14.09 -8.96 13.24
CA ASP A 106 15.32 -9.74 13.03
C ASP A 106 15.11 -11.21 12.63
N SER A 107 13.91 -11.76 12.86
CA SER A 107 13.58 -13.15 12.55
C SER A 107 13.36 -13.41 11.05
N VAL A 108 13.22 -12.36 10.24
CA VAL A 108 13.12 -12.42 8.79
C VAL A 108 14.05 -11.35 8.24
N ASN A 109 14.75 -11.57 7.13
CA ASN A 109 15.45 -10.47 6.46
C ASN A 109 14.42 -9.41 6.08
N GLY A 110 14.31 -8.38 6.93
CA GLY A 110 13.36 -7.31 6.74
C GLY A 110 13.74 -6.42 5.58
N ARG A 111 12.94 -5.39 5.32
CA ARG A 111 13.19 -4.42 4.26
C ARG A 111 14.33 -3.50 4.71
N ARG A 112 15.30 -3.26 3.83
CA ARG A 112 16.57 -2.56 4.12
C ARG A 112 16.93 -1.56 3.02
N ASP A 113 15.94 -1.09 2.26
CA ASP A 113 16.16 -0.05 1.24
C ASP A 113 16.54 1.29 1.91
N TRP A 114 16.08 1.50 3.15
CA TRP A 114 16.49 2.59 4.03
C TRP A 114 16.93 2.08 5.41
N ASN A 115 17.41 2.98 6.26
CA ASN A 115 17.73 2.73 7.67
C ASN A 115 17.06 3.75 8.63
N ASP A 116 17.22 3.56 9.94
CA ASP A 116 16.69 4.45 11.00
C ASP A 116 17.23 5.88 10.93
N GLY A 117 18.43 6.09 10.39
CA GLY A 117 18.96 7.43 10.10
C GLY A 117 18.27 8.14 8.94
N GLN A 118 17.55 7.42 8.08
CA GLN A 118 16.85 7.94 6.91
C GLN A 118 15.34 8.02 7.11
N TYR A 119 14.72 7.07 7.81
CA TYR A 119 13.29 7.07 8.09
C TYR A 119 13.05 6.71 9.56
N GLY A 120 12.44 7.64 10.30
CA GLY A 120 12.15 7.45 11.72
C GLY A 120 11.93 8.76 12.46
N PRO A 121 11.56 8.74 13.75
CA PRO A 121 11.53 9.95 14.57
C PRO A 121 12.92 10.60 14.64
N GLY A 122 13.03 11.86 14.23
CA GLY A 122 14.30 12.60 14.20
C GLY A 122 15.29 12.15 13.13
N ALA A 123 14.87 11.32 12.16
CA ALA A 123 15.73 10.89 11.07
C ALA A 123 16.08 12.05 10.12
N SER A 124 17.24 11.95 9.47
CA SER A 124 17.80 13.02 8.65
C SER A 124 17.10 13.23 7.31
N CYS A 125 16.46 12.19 6.74
CA CYS A 125 15.71 12.31 5.49
C CYS A 125 14.22 12.48 5.76
N ILE A 126 13.59 11.56 6.49
CA ILE A 126 12.15 11.58 6.80
C ILE A 126 11.95 11.49 8.31
N ASP A 127 11.83 12.66 8.94
CA ASP A 127 11.40 12.76 10.33
C ASP A 127 9.89 12.53 10.45
N THR A 128 9.53 11.32 10.85
CA THR A 128 8.13 10.88 11.00
C THR A 128 7.37 11.56 12.15
N THR A 129 8.01 12.45 12.92
CA THR A 129 7.30 13.33 13.87
C THR A 129 6.62 14.52 13.19
N TRP A 130 6.87 14.71 11.89
CA TRP A 130 6.24 15.74 11.06
C TRP A 130 5.50 15.14 9.86
N PRO A 131 4.52 15.85 9.28
CA PRO A 131 3.93 15.46 8.01
C PRO A 131 4.96 15.49 6.87
N PHE A 132 4.90 14.51 5.98
CA PHE A 132 5.73 14.42 4.78
C PHE A 132 4.91 14.05 3.54
N ARG A 133 5.49 14.20 2.36
CA ARG A 133 4.89 13.88 1.08
C ARG A 133 5.34 12.51 0.59
N VAL A 134 4.41 11.82 -0.04
CA VAL A 134 4.61 10.52 -0.68
C VAL A 134 4.28 10.66 -2.16
N GLU A 135 5.17 10.14 -2.99
CA GLU A 135 4.93 9.96 -4.42
C GLU A 135 5.10 8.48 -4.78
N ALA A 136 4.06 7.89 -5.38
CA ALA A 136 4.09 6.57 -5.97
C ALA A 136 3.97 6.68 -7.49
N LYS A 137 5.03 6.34 -8.21
CA LYS A 137 5.12 6.35 -9.67
C LYS A 137 4.98 4.95 -10.25
N PHE A 138 4.32 4.87 -11.41
CA PHE A 138 4.05 3.63 -12.13
C PHE A 138 4.56 3.75 -13.58
N PRO A 139 5.89 3.75 -13.80
CA PRO A 139 6.47 3.76 -15.14
C PRO A 139 5.96 2.59 -15.98
N VAL A 140 5.89 2.82 -17.29
CA VAL A 140 5.48 1.81 -18.28
C VAL A 140 6.58 1.54 -19.29
N SER A 141 6.67 0.29 -19.72
CA SER A 141 7.55 -0.12 -20.81
C SER A 141 7.10 0.48 -22.16
N SER A 142 7.89 0.24 -23.21
CA SER A 142 7.51 0.60 -24.59
C SER A 142 6.19 -0.04 -25.05
N ASP A 143 5.82 -1.18 -24.48
CA ASP A 143 4.59 -1.93 -24.79
C ASP A 143 3.38 -1.46 -23.96
N GLY A 144 3.59 -0.53 -23.03
CA GLY A 144 2.55 0.01 -22.14
C GLY A 144 2.31 -0.80 -20.86
N ASP A 145 3.12 -1.82 -20.60
CA ASP A 145 3.05 -2.64 -19.39
C ASP A 145 3.72 -1.96 -18.20
N LEU A 146 3.24 -2.23 -16.98
CA LEU A 146 3.86 -1.73 -15.75
C LEU A 146 5.29 -2.26 -15.62
N GLU A 147 6.27 -1.36 -15.54
CA GLU A 147 7.68 -1.72 -15.41
C GLU A 147 8.11 -1.81 -13.94
N ALA A 148 7.66 -0.88 -13.11
CA ALA A 148 8.00 -0.83 -11.69
C ALA A 148 6.97 -0.04 -10.89
N MET A 149 7.02 -0.17 -9.56
CA MET A 149 6.46 0.81 -8.64
C MET A 149 7.62 1.52 -7.94
N GLN A 150 7.69 2.84 -8.08
CA GLN A 150 8.75 3.66 -7.47
C GLN A 150 8.15 4.54 -6.39
N ILE A 151 8.75 4.50 -5.20
CA ILE A 151 8.29 5.25 -4.03
C ILE A 151 9.33 6.32 -3.69
N THR A 152 8.86 7.55 -3.50
CA THR A 152 9.70 8.67 -3.04
C THR A 152 9.01 9.35 -1.86
N LEU A 153 9.78 9.55 -0.79
CA LEU A 153 9.36 10.24 0.42
C LEU A 153 10.13 11.56 0.51
N THR A 154 9.45 12.67 0.83
CA THR A 154 10.05 14.02 0.89
C THR A 154 9.36 14.94 1.89
#